data_AF-A0A938N1T3-F1
#
_entry.id   AF-A0A938N1T3-F1
#
_cell.length_a   1.000
_cell.length_b   1.000
_cell.length_c   1.000
_cell.angle_alpha   90.00
_cell.angle_beta   90.00
_cell.angle_gamma   90.00
#
_symmetry.space_group_name_H-M   'P 1'
#
loop_
_entity.id
_entity.type
_entity.pdbx_description
1 polymer ?
#
loop_
_entity_poly.entity_id
_entity_poly.type
_entity_poly.pdbx_seq_one_letter_code
_entity_poly.pdbx_strand_id
1 'polypeptide(L)'
;MFASIPSLDAVLQCLLPAFTQPSFQTHIQVLLGWVMCLGKRTEYGVFQTIQADAPVSRKDRHPFDRFYNFFSRSAWAVRDLAHQVAVAVVVALNPLGLLYLVVDDTLLHKRGKHVYGLGWFRDAVASTAKRVVTASGNHWVVVGLAIVIPGTSKIYCLPIHAKLHLAGKSQKSEA
;
A
#
# COMPACT_ATOMS: atom_id res chain seq x y z
N MET A 1 -14.08 16.02 11.13
CA MET A 1 -14.03 15.35 9.80
C MET A 1 -13.12 16.17 8.87
N PHE A 2 -12.01 15.61 8.39
CA PHE A 2 -11.17 16.32 7.42
C PHE A 2 -11.92 16.47 6.11
N ALA A 3 -12.34 17.69 5.78
CA ALA A 3 -12.42 18.08 4.37
C ALA A 3 -11.02 17.89 3.79
N SER A 4 -10.95 17.25 2.63
CA SER A 4 -9.71 16.98 1.93
C SER A 4 -8.83 18.22 1.79
N ILE A 5 -7.50 18.02 1.78
CA ILE A 5 -6.55 19.11 1.53
C ILE A 5 -6.65 19.44 0.02
N PRO A 6 -6.90 20.69 -0.39
CA PRO A 6 -7.18 21.01 -1.81
C PRO A 6 -6.10 20.56 -2.79
N SER A 7 -4.82 20.59 -2.39
CA SER A 7 -3.72 20.10 -3.22
C SER A 7 -3.72 18.56 -3.37
N LEU A 8 -4.20 17.85 -2.36
CA LEU A 8 -4.34 16.40 -2.40
C LEU A 8 -5.59 15.98 -3.17
N ASP A 9 -6.65 16.80 -3.17
CA ASP A 9 -7.88 16.51 -3.89
C ASP A 9 -7.67 16.26 -5.37
N ALA A 10 -6.87 17.11 -6.03
CA ALA A 10 -6.57 16.93 -7.45
C ALA A 10 -6.01 15.54 -7.75
N VAL A 11 -5.17 15.01 -6.86
CA VAL A 11 -4.60 13.66 -6.99
C VAL A 11 -5.63 12.58 -6.66
N LEU A 12 -6.44 12.79 -5.61
CA LEU A 12 -7.41 11.80 -5.15
C LEU A 12 -8.56 11.62 -6.13
N GLN A 13 -9.02 12.69 -6.77
CA GLN A 13 -10.12 12.63 -7.75
C GLN A 13 -9.78 11.71 -8.94
N CYS A 14 -8.51 11.61 -9.33
CA CYS A 14 -8.07 10.67 -10.36
C CYS A 14 -8.28 9.20 -9.97
N LEU A 15 -8.40 8.90 -8.67
CA LEU A 15 -8.58 7.53 -8.16
C LEU A 15 -10.05 7.13 -8.04
N LEU A 16 -10.99 8.06 -8.25
CA LEU A 16 -12.42 7.84 -8.10
C LEU A 16 -12.93 6.59 -8.86
N PRO A 17 -12.49 6.29 -10.10
CA PRO A 17 -12.95 5.11 -10.84
C PRO A 17 -12.61 3.76 -10.17
N ALA A 18 -11.66 3.72 -9.22
CA ALA A 18 -11.31 2.50 -8.49
C ALA A 18 -12.28 2.18 -7.34
N PHE A 19 -13.22 3.07 -7.03
CA PHE A 19 -14.05 3.00 -5.84
C PHE A 19 -15.52 3.27 -6.15
N THR A 20 -16.40 2.72 -5.33
CA THR A 20 -17.75 3.28 -5.13
C THR A 20 -17.68 4.59 -4.35
N GLN A 21 -18.71 5.44 -4.43
CA GLN A 21 -18.75 6.70 -3.68
C GLN A 21 -18.51 6.51 -2.17
N PRO A 22 -19.15 5.55 -1.46
CA PRO A 22 -18.88 5.35 -0.03
C PRO A 22 -17.45 4.89 0.27
N SER A 23 -16.90 3.97 -0.54
CA SER A 23 -15.52 3.50 -0.35
C SER A 23 -14.49 4.58 -0.65
N PHE A 24 -14.76 5.45 -1.63
CA PHE A 24 -13.88 6.57 -1.97
C PHE A 24 -13.78 7.55 -0.79
N GLN A 25 -14.92 7.90 -0.18
CA GLN A 25 -14.92 8.77 1.01
C GLN A 25 -14.12 8.16 2.17
N THR A 26 -14.24 6.84 2.39
CA THR A 26 -13.44 6.16 3.40
C THR A 26 -11.95 6.07 3.03
N HIS A 27 -11.62 5.90 1.75
CA HIS A 27 -10.24 5.95 1.26
C HIS A 27 -9.57 7.30 1.59
N ILE A 28 -10.25 8.42 1.29
CA ILE A 28 -9.75 9.77 1.60
C ILE A 28 -9.47 9.90 3.10
N GLN A 29 -10.42 9.48 3.94
CA GLN A 29 -10.27 9.54 5.40
C GLN A 29 -9.09 8.70 5.89
N VAL A 30 -8.95 7.46 5.40
CA VAL A 30 -7.85 6.56 5.78
C VAL A 30 -6.50 7.11 5.34
N LEU A 31 -6.41 7.65 4.12
CA LEU A 31 -5.17 8.23 3.61
C LEU A 31 -4.75 9.46 4.43
N LEU A 32 -5.67 10.39 4.66
CA LEU A 32 -5.41 11.59 5.47
C LEU A 32 -5.06 11.21 6.91
N GLY A 33 -5.81 10.28 7.51
CA GLY A 33 -5.51 9.76 8.84
C GLY A 33 -4.10 9.17 8.93
N TRP A 34 -3.67 8.44 7.89
CA TRP A 34 -2.33 7.85 7.83
C TRP A 34 -1.22 8.88 7.68
N VAL A 35 -1.43 9.90 6.82
CA VAL A 35 -0.50 11.02 6.63
C VAL A 35 -0.35 11.83 7.91
N MET A 36 -1.48 12.13 8.58
CA MET A 36 -1.52 12.95 9.79
C MET A 36 -1.17 12.18 11.07
N CYS A 37 -1.04 10.86 11.03
CA CYS A 37 -0.69 10.05 12.20
C CYS A 37 0.78 10.28 12.57
N LEU A 38 1.01 11.08 13.61
CA LEU A 38 2.35 11.42 14.13
C LEU A 38 3.00 10.29 14.94
N GLY A 39 2.24 9.25 15.30
CA GLY A 39 2.70 8.11 16.09
C GLY A 39 2.95 6.85 15.28
N LYS A 40 2.83 5.69 15.95
CA LYS A 40 2.86 4.40 15.25
C LYS A 40 1.63 4.28 14.36
N ARG A 41 1.87 4.16 13.05
CA ARG A 41 0.84 4.00 12.00
C ARG A 41 0.22 2.59 11.97
N THR A 42 -0.25 2.14 13.13
CA THR A 42 -1.13 0.96 13.25
C THR A 42 -2.52 1.32 12.75
N GLU A 43 -3.32 0.33 12.35
CA GLU A 43 -4.72 0.57 11.94
C GLU A 43 -5.49 1.36 13.00
N TYR A 44 -5.41 0.93 14.26
CA TYR A 44 -6.02 1.64 15.39
C TYR A 44 -5.52 3.09 15.51
N GLY A 45 -4.20 3.31 15.44
CA GLY A 45 -3.61 4.65 15.54
C GLY A 45 -4.06 5.58 14.42
N VAL A 46 -4.11 5.06 13.19
CA VAL A 46 -4.62 5.79 12.03
C VAL A 46 -6.10 6.13 12.20
N PHE A 47 -6.94 5.15 12.58
CA PHE A 47 -8.38 5.38 12.75
C PHE A 47 -8.68 6.36 13.89
N GLN A 48 -7.89 6.31 14.96
CA GLN A 48 -7.97 7.29 16.05
C GLN A 48 -7.60 8.70 15.55
N THR A 49 -6.59 8.84 14.69
CA THR A 49 -6.23 10.14 14.10
C THR A 49 -7.36 10.73 13.24
N ILE A 50 -8.14 9.90 12.54
CA ILE A 50 -9.28 10.35 11.72
C ILE A 50 -10.37 11.00 12.59
N GLN A 51 -10.57 10.49 13.81
CA GLN A 51 -11.59 10.95 14.76
C GLN A 51 -10.98 11.81 15.89
N ALA A 52 -9.87 12.51 15.65
CA ALA A 52 -9.15 13.24 16.70
C ALA A 52 -9.97 14.37 17.36
N ASP A 53 -11.05 14.83 16.71
CA ASP A 53 -12.00 15.82 17.21
C ASP A 53 -12.99 15.28 18.26
N ALA A 54 -13.10 13.96 18.41
CA ALA A 54 -13.98 13.32 19.40
C ALA A 54 -13.27 12.17 20.13
N PRO A 55 -13.33 12.10 21.47
CA PRO A 55 -12.76 10.97 22.19
C PRO A 55 -13.48 9.67 21.80
N VAL A 56 -12.71 8.68 21.36
CA VAL A 56 -13.24 7.36 21.03
C VAL A 56 -13.80 6.71 22.30
N SER A 57 -15.11 6.51 22.32
CA SER A 57 -15.79 5.84 23.43
C SER A 57 -15.28 4.40 23.56
N ARG A 58 -14.74 4.06 24.72
CA ARG A 58 -14.36 2.68 25.06
C ARG A 58 -15.57 1.77 25.33
N LYS A 59 -16.76 2.34 25.40
CA LYS A 59 -18.02 1.60 25.61
C LYS A 59 -18.62 1.14 24.28
N ASP A 60 -18.27 1.79 23.18
CA ASP A 60 -18.76 1.41 21.86
C ASP A 60 -17.99 0.18 21.40
N ARG A 61 -18.74 -0.86 21.03
CA ARG A 61 -18.15 -2.17 20.71
C ARG A 61 -17.34 -2.14 19.40
N HIS A 62 -17.51 -1.10 18.58
CA HIS A 62 -17.12 -1.08 17.16
C HIS A 62 -16.84 0.34 16.60
N PRO A 63 -16.02 1.19 17.26
CA PRO A 63 -15.84 2.58 16.83
C PRO A 63 -15.20 2.73 15.44
N PHE A 64 -14.58 1.67 14.91
CA PHE A 64 -13.81 1.68 13.66
C PHE A 64 -14.29 0.65 12.62
N ASP A 65 -15.47 0.05 12.79
CA ASP A 65 -15.97 -1.00 11.88
C ASP A 65 -16.03 -0.55 10.43
N ARG A 66 -16.36 0.73 10.18
CA ARG A 66 -16.32 1.30 8.83
C ARG A 66 -14.96 1.13 8.16
N PHE A 67 -13.88 1.37 8.90
CA PHE A 67 -12.52 1.29 8.38
C PHE A 67 -12.03 -0.15 8.25
N TYR A 68 -12.40 -1.04 9.17
CA TYR A 68 -12.12 -2.47 9.01
C TYR A 68 -12.88 -3.07 7.81
N ASN A 69 -14.14 -2.68 7.61
CA ASN A 69 -14.94 -3.09 6.46
C ASN A 69 -14.37 -2.52 5.15
N PHE A 70 -13.73 -1.35 5.17
CA PHE A 70 -13.05 -0.80 3.99
C PHE A 70 -11.99 -1.76 3.44
N PHE A 71 -11.15 -2.35 4.30
CA PHE A 71 -10.10 -3.27 3.85
C PHE A 71 -10.59 -4.69 3.56
N SER A 72 -11.73 -5.10 4.12
CA SER A 72 -12.18 -6.50 4.08
C SER A 72 -13.41 -6.76 3.21
N ARG A 73 -14.28 -5.77 3.00
CA ARG A 73 -15.62 -5.95 2.41
C ARG A 73 -16.05 -4.89 1.40
N SER A 74 -15.48 -3.69 1.43
CA SER A 74 -15.87 -2.63 0.50
C SER A 74 -15.53 -2.99 -0.95
N ALA A 75 -16.37 -2.52 -1.88
CA ALA A 75 -16.22 -2.78 -3.31
C ALA A 75 -15.11 -1.92 -3.94
N TRP A 76 -13.88 -2.40 -3.82
CA TRP A 76 -12.70 -1.93 -4.56
C TRP A 76 -11.68 -3.07 -4.63
N ALA A 77 -10.77 -3.00 -5.60
CA ALA A 77 -9.69 -3.96 -5.74
C ALA A 77 -8.33 -3.27 -5.83
N VAL A 78 -7.31 -3.87 -5.21
CA VAL A 78 -5.94 -3.32 -5.20
C VAL A 78 -5.40 -3.14 -6.63
N ARG A 79 -5.75 -4.05 -7.55
CA ARG A 79 -5.38 -3.96 -8.96
C ARG A 79 -5.96 -2.72 -9.63
N ASP A 80 -7.24 -2.45 -9.41
CA ASP A 80 -7.94 -1.36 -10.08
C ASP A 80 -7.45 -0.01 -9.53
N LEU A 81 -7.19 0.07 -8.22
CA LEU A 81 -6.51 1.21 -7.61
C LEU A 81 -5.11 1.43 -8.19
N ALA A 82 -4.30 0.37 -8.28
CA ALA A 82 -2.95 0.44 -8.86
C ALA A 82 -2.97 0.95 -10.32
N HIS A 83 -3.94 0.49 -11.10
CA HIS A 83 -4.14 0.97 -12.46
C HIS A 83 -4.46 2.48 -12.49
N GLN A 84 -5.39 2.95 -11.66
CA GLN A 84 -5.72 4.39 -11.61
C GLN A 84 -4.52 5.24 -11.13
N VAL A 85 -3.73 4.75 -10.17
CA VAL A 85 -2.50 5.43 -9.74
C VAL A 85 -1.50 5.53 -10.90
N ALA A 86 -1.29 4.45 -11.64
CA ALA A 86 -0.39 4.45 -12.79
C ALA A 86 -0.86 5.42 -13.88
N VAL A 87 -2.16 5.42 -14.22
CA VAL A 87 -2.75 6.37 -15.17
C VAL A 87 -2.56 7.81 -14.70
N ALA A 88 -2.86 8.10 -13.43
CA ALA A 88 -2.72 9.44 -12.87
C ALA A 88 -1.26 9.95 -12.96
N VAL A 89 -0.28 9.10 -12.64
CA VAL A 89 1.14 9.42 -12.75
C VAL A 89 1.55 9.70 -14.19
N VAL A 90 1.17 8.83 -15.14
CA VAL A 90 1.52 8.97 -16.55
C VAL A 90 0.89 10.22 -17.15
N VAL A 91 -0.39 10.50 -16.87
CA VAL A 91 -1.08 11.70 -17.36
C VAL A 91 -0.45 12.97 -16.79
N ALA A 92 -0.14 12.99 -15.49
CA ALA A 92 0.42 14.17 -14.83
C ALA A 92 1.86 14.49 -15.28
N LEU A 93 2.69 13.46 -15.50
CA LEU A 93 4.09 13.64 -15.87
C LEU A 93 4.32 13.62 -17.39
N ASN A 94 3.34 13.19 -18.18
CA ASN A 94 3.34 13.13 -19.64
C ASN A 94 4.67 12.61 -20.24
N PRO A 95 5.15 11.42 -19.83
CA PRO A 95 6.38 10.86 -20.35
C PRO A 95 6.23 10.51 -21.84
N LEU A 96 7.31 10.63 -22.60
CA LEU A 96 7.36 10.20 -23.99
C LEU A 96 8.07 8.85 -24.12
N GLY A 97 7.57 7.99 -25.00
CA GLY A 97 8.19 6.70 -25.31
C GLY A 97 7.74 5.57 -24.39
N LEU A 98 8.67 4.66 -24.08
CA LEU A 98 8.38 3.43 -23.33
C LEU A 98 8.22 3.72 -21.83
N LEU A 99 7.24 3.06 -21.22
CA LEU A 99 7.08 3.01 -19.77
C LEU A 99 7.81 1.78 -19.22
N TYR A 100 8.68 1.99 -18.23
CA TYR A 100 9.42 0.92 -17.60
C TYR A 100 8.78 0.56 -16.26
N LEU A 101 8.36 -0.70 -16.14
CA LEU A 101 7.91 -1.26 -14.87
C LEU A 101 9.07 -2.02 -14.22
N VAL A 102 9.44 -1.58 -13.03
CA VAL A 102 10.47 -2.22 -12.21
C VAL A 102 9.77 -3.11 -11.20
N VAL A 103 10.25 -4.35 -11.09
CA VAL A 103 9.74 -5.32 -10.13
C VAL A 103 10.86 -5.63 -9.15
N ASP A 104 10.56 -5.54 -7.87
CA ASP A 104 11.47 -5.87 -6.79
C ASP A 104 10.72 -6.71 -5.74
N ASP A 105 11.41 -7.65 -5.11
CA ASP A 105 10.85 -8.46 -4.06
C ASP A 105 11.48 -8.11 -2.70
N THR A 106 10.66 -8.03 -1.67
CA THR A 106 11.09 -7.63 -0.33
C THR A 106 10.55 -8.58 0.72
N LEU A 107 11.45 -9.09 1.57
CA LEU A 107 11.11 -9.90 2.71
C LEU A 107 10.85 -9.01 3.93
N LEU A 108 9.58 -8.88 4.29
CA LEU A 108 9.18 -8.19 5.50
C LEU A 108 9.18 -9.16 6.68
N HIS A 109 10.17 -9.04 7.56
CA HIS A 109 10.28 -9.85 8.77
C HIS A 109 9.03 -9.70 9.65
N LYS A 110 8.31 -10.82 9.82
CA LYS A 110 7.08 -10.92 10.62
C LYS A 110 7.07 -12.24 11.38
N ARG A 111 6.39 -12.26 12.53
CA ARG A 111 6.20 -13.44 13.37
C ARG A 111 4.80 -13.43 13.95
N GLY A 112 4.19 -14.61 14.08
CA GLY A 112 2.90 -14.78 14.75
C GLY A 112 2.00 -15.80 14.07
N LYS A 113 1.13 -16.44 14.86
CA LYS A 113 0.23 -17.52 14.39
C LYS A 113 -0.85 -17.04 13.42
N HIS A 114 -1.16 -15.75 13.42
CA HIS A 114 -2.22 -15.13 12.61
C HIS A 114 -1.68 -14.27 11.47
N VAL A 115 -0.37 -14.32 11.20
CA VAL A 115 0.22 -13.60 10.07
C VAL A 115 -0.09 -14.37 8.80
N TYR A 116 -1.00 -13.84 7.97
CA TYR A 116 -1.32 -14.42 6.68
C TYR A 116 -0.13 -14.35 5.72
N GLY A 117 0.09 -15.44 4.98
CA GLY A 117 1.19 -15.58 4.02
C GLY A 117 2.59 -15.61 4.65
N LEU A 118 2.67 -15.90 5.96
CA LEU A 118 3.94 -16.14 6.62
C LEU A 118 4.60 -17.39 6.05
N GLY A 119 5.87 -17.27 5.67
CA GLY A 119 6.67 -18.37 5.15
C GLY A 119 8.14 -18.20 5.48
N TRP A 120 8.94 -19.18 5.06
CA TRP A 120 10.40 -19.09 5.08
C TRP A 120 10.88 -18.79 3.65
N PHE A 121 11.52 -17.65 3.49
CA PHE A 121 11.99 -17.15 2.20
C PHE A 121 13.49 -16.86 2.28
N ARG A 122 14.15 -16.82 1.12
CA ARG A 122 15.54 -16.37 1.03
C ARG A 122 15.62 -14.91 1.50
N ASP A 123 16.51 -14.66 2.45
CA ASP A 123 16.88 -13.29 2.83
C ASP A 123 18.06 -12.88 1.94
N ALA A 124 17.77 -12.14 0.87
CA ALA A 124 18.78 -11.69 -0.07
C ALA A 124 19.86 -10.82 0.59
N VAL A 125 19.50 -10.04 1.61
CA VAL A 125 20.41 -9.12 2.31
C VAL A 125 21.38 -9.90 3.19
N ALA A 126 20.92 -10.97 3.85
CA ALA A 126 21.76 -11.83 4.67
C ALA A 126 22.50 -12.92 3.88
N SER A 127 22.09 -13.17 2.63
CA SER A 127 22.68 -14.19 1.77
C SER A 127 23.93 -13.67 1.05
N THR A 128 24.86 -14.58 0.75
CA THR A 128 26.03 -14.33 -0.10
C THR A 128 26.08 -15.38 -1.22
N ALA A 129 26.94 -15.20 -2.21
CA ALA A 129 27.13 -16.17 -3.29
C ALA A 129 27.48 -17.59 -2.80
N LYS A 130 28.09 -17.72 -1.61
CA LYS A 130 28.49 -19.00 -1.01
C LYS A 130 27.51 -19.53 0.05
N ARG A 131 26.59 -18.70 0.54
CA ARG A 131 25.70 -19.04 1.66
C ARG A 131 24.33 -18.41 1.46
N VAL A 132 23.32 -19.25 1.29
CA VAL A 132 21.92 -18.84 1.31
C VAL A 132 21.43 -18.80 2.75
N VAL A 133 20.92 -17.64 3.17
CA VAL A 133 20.25 -17.45 4.45
C VAL A 133 18.75 -17.34 4.18
N THR A 134 17.95 -18.00 5.01
CA THR A 134 16.49 -17.88 4.97
C THR A 134 15.98 -17.26 6.26
N ALA A 135 14.90 -16.49 6.16
CA ALA A 135 14.24 -15.88 7.29
C ALA A 135 12.72 -16.02 7.18
N SER A 136 12.05 -15.96 8.33
CA SER A 136 10.59 -16.00 8.39
C SER A 136 9.99 -14.61 8.23
N GLY A 137 8.98 -14.51 7.38
CA GLY A 137 8.32 -13.24 7.10
C GLY A 137 7.30 -13.32 5.98
N ASN A 138 6.85 -12.14 5.54
CA ASN A 138 5.99 -11.97 4.38
C ASN A 138 6.84 -11.57 3.19
N HIS A 139 6.72 -12.30 2.09
CA HIS A 139 7.41 -11.98 0.84
C HIS A 139 6.51 -11.13 -0.04
N TRP A 140 6.89 -9.89 -0.26
CA TRP A 140 6.12 -8.94 -1.05
C TRP A 140 6.80 -8.68 -2.37
N VAL A 141 6.07 -8.79 -3.47
CA VAL A 141 6.52 -8.33 -4.79
C VAL A 141 5.94 -6.95 -5.03
N VAL A 142 6.80 -5.97 -5.21
CA VAL A 142 6.45 -4.56 -5.44
C VAL A 142 6.70 -4.24 -6.91
N VAL A 143 5.75 -3.54 -7.52
CA VAL A 143 5.87 -3.00 -8.87
C VAL A 143 5.91 -1.48 -8.79
N GLY A 144 6.96 -0.90 -9.36
CA GLY A 144 7.12 0.53 -9.51
C GLY A 144 7.17 0.96 -10.97
N LEU A 145 6.67 2.17 -11.24
CA LEU A 145 6.80 2.83 -12.52
C LEU A 145 8.04 3.72 -12.50
N ALA A 146 9.06 3.38 -13.30
CA ALA A 146 10.22 4.22 -13.49
C ALA A 146 9.90 5.31 -14.51
N ILE A 147 9.97 6.58 -14.07
CA ILE A 147 9.56 7.72 -14.87
C ILE A 147 10.53 8.90 -14.69
N VAL A 148 10.83 9.58 -15.80
CA VAL A 148 11.63 10.81 -15.80
C VAL A 148 10.76 11.95 -15.26
N ILE A 149 11.29 12.71 -14.31
CA ILE A 149 10.59 13.89 -13.78
C ILE A 149 10.75 15.06 -14.77
N PRO A 150 9.65 15.64 -15.30
CA PRO A 150 9.72 16.75 -16.23
C PRO A 150 10.58 17.90 -15.73
N GLY A 151 11.40 18.47 -16.62
CA GLY A 151 12.36 19.52 -16.28
C GLY A 151 13.62 19.03 -15.57
N THR A 152 13.84 17.72 -15.45
CA THR A 152 15.06 17.14 -14.86
C THR A 152 15.57 15.94 -15.67
N SER A 153 16.79 15.51 -15.39
CA SER A 153 17.35 14.23 -15.87
C SER A 153 17.15 13.08 -14.89
N LYS A 154 16.38 13.28 -13.81
CA LYS A 154 16.21 12.30 -12.73
C LYS A 154 15.09 11.32 -13.07
N ILE A 155 15.36 10.04 -12.89
CA ILE A 155 14.38 8.97 -12.98
C ILE A 155 13.99 8.55 -11.58
N TYR A 156 12.69 8.62 -11.26
CA TYR A 156 12.15 8.14 -10.00
C TYR A 156 11.36 6.85 -10.23
N CYS A 157 11.48 5.90 -9.32
CA CYS A 157 10.65 4.69 -9.30
C CYS A 157 9.48 4.94 -8.34
N LEU A 158 8.27 5.11 -8.90
CA LEU A 158 7.06 5.37 -8.13
C LEU A 158 6.33 4.05 -7.88
N PRO A 159 6.18 3.58 -6.62
CA PRO A 159 5.50 2.32 -6.36
C PRO A 159 4.00 2.45 -6.69
N ILE A 160 3.50 1.55 -7.53
CA ILE A 160 2.10 1.56 -7.97
C ILE A 160 1.32 0.34 -7.48
N HIS A 161 1.99 -0.79 -7.24
CA HIS A 161 1.34 -2.02 -6.80
C HIS A 161 2.25 -2.84 -5.90
N ALA A 162 1.64 -3.65 -5.04
CA ALA A 162 2.34 -4.67 -4.28
C ALA A 162 1.42 -5.88 -4.13
N LYS A 163 1.99 -7.08 -4.17
CA LYS A 163 1.27 -8.33 -3.96
C LYS A 163 2.07 -9.24 -3.04
N LEU A 164 1.37 -9.88 -2.12
CA LEU A 164 1.96 -10.89 -1.26
C LEU A 164 2.20 -12.17 -2.06
N HIS A 165 3.46 -12.60 -2.12
CA HIS A 165 3.85 -13.91 -2.61
C HIS A 165 3.62 -14.94 -1.50
N LEU A 166 2.87 -15.99 -1.84
CA LEU A 166 2.55 -17.07 -0.90
C LEU A 166 3.53 -18.22 -1.13
N ALA A 167 4.08 -18.75 -0.04
CA ALA A 167 4.92 -19.94 -0.12
C ALA A 167 4.13 -21.08 -0.79
N GLY A 168 4.70 -21.66 -1.85
CA GLY A 168 4.08 -22.78 -2.56
C GLY A 168 3.90 -23.98 -1.62
N LYS A 169 2.78 -24.70 -1.76
CA LYS A 169 2.51 -25.92 -0.96
C LYS A 169 3.47 -27.09 -1.26
N SER A 170 4.32 -26.99 -2.29
CA SER A 170 5.19 -28.09 -2.74
C SER A 170 6.40 -27.66 -3.59
N GLN A 171 6.69 -26.37 -3.70
CA GLN A 171 7.87 -25.88 -4.43
C GLN A 171 8.86 -25.29 -3.44
N LYS A 172 10.12 -25.72 -3.53
CA LYS A 172 11.22 -25.05 -2.84
C LYS A 172 11.16 -23.59 -3.27
N SER A 173 11.17 -22.67 -2.30
CA SER A 173 11.33 -21.23 -2.54
C SER A 173 12.39 -21.07 -3.64
N GLU A 174 11.99 -20.55 -4.80
CA GLU A 174 12.93 -20.34 -5.88
C GLU A 174 14.06 -19.44 -5.36
N ALA A 175 15.27 -19.90 -5.66
CA ALA A 175 16.51 -19.39 -5.13
C ALA A 175 16.91 -18.09 -5.84
#